data_AF-W5VK45-F1
#
_entry.id   AF-W5VK45-F1
#
_cell.length_a   1.000
_cell.length_b   1.000
_cell.length_c   1.000
_cell.angle_alpha   90.00
_cell.angle_beta   90.00
_cell.angle_gamma   90.00
#
_symmetry.space_group_name_H-M   'P 1'
#
loop_
_entity.id
_entity.type
_entity.pdbx_description
1 polymer ?
#
loop_
_entity_poly.entity_id
_entity_poly.type
_entity_poly.pdbx_seq_one_letter_code
_entity_poly.pdbx_strand_id
1 'polypeptide(L)'
;KLTSLYKEMTAHDQIRAMLDELMGTTRDGDSDKYRVRFDDPRVCKSFLLNCCPHDILASTRMDLGDCPNIHDLALRADYELAAKSKDYFYDIDAMEHLQSFIADCDRKTEVAKRRLKETQEELSEEANSKAEQIHALGEQIG
;
A
#
# COMPACT_ATOMS: atom_id res chain seq x y z
N LYS A 1 -15.80 31.37 34.22
CA LYS A 1 -14.58 31.96 33.61
C LYS A 1 -14.15 31.04 32.47
N LEU A 2 -14.82 31.15 31.33
CA LEU A 2 -14.67 30.28 30.13
C LEU A 2 -14.38 31.20 28.94
N THR A 3 -13.19 31.79 28.92
CA THR A 3 -12.73 32.64 27.83
C THR A 3 -11.24 32.40 27.64
N SER A 4 -10.89 31.36 26.92
CA SER A 4 -9.57 31.26 26.30
C SER A 4 -9.61 30.25 25.16
N LEU A 5 -9.10 30.70 24.00
CA LEU A 5 -8.67 29.92 22.84
C LEU A 5 -9.69 29.69 21.71
N TYR A 6 -10.33 30.76 21.24
CA TYR A 6 -10.50 30.92 19.80
C TYR A 6 -9.37 31.85 19.34
N LYS A 7 -8.21 31.27 19.01
CA LYS A 7 -7.08 32.02 18.43
C LYS A 7 -7.49 32.39 17.01
N GLU A 8 -7.97 33.61 16.82
CA GLU A 8 -8.28 34.16 15.50
C GLU A 8 -7.05 33.99 14.60
N MET A 9 -7.18 33.19 13.54
CA MET A 9 -6.15 33.09 12.51
C MET A 9 -6.00 34.47 11.90
N THR A 10 -4.80 35.05 12.04
CA THR A 10 -4.53 36.37 11.49
C THR A 10 -4.37 36.25 9.97
N ALA A 11 -4.63 37.32 9.22
CA ALA A 11 -4.42 37.33 7.76
C ALA A 11 -2.98 36.91 7.37
N HIS A 12 -2.03 37.16 8.26
CA HIS A 12 -0.64 36.72 8.13
C HIS A 12 -0.49 35.18 8.25
N ASP A 13 -1.24 34.53 9.13
CA ASP A 13 -1.23 33.07 9.27
C ASP A 13 -1.87 32.39 8.06
N GLN A 14 -2.88 33.02 7.46
CA GLN A 14 -3.55 32.52 6.26
C GLN A 14 -2.66 32.63 5.02
N ILE A 15 -1.93 33.74 4.89
CA ILE A 15 -0.92 33.91 3.85
C ILE A 15 0.24 32.91 4.06
N ARG A 16 0.64 32.64 5.31
CA ARG A 16 1.66 31.64 5.62
C ARG A 16 1.24 30.23 5.21
N ALA A 17 0.02 29.81 5.56
CA ALA A 17 -0.52 28.52 5.15
C ALA A 17 -0.61 28.38 3.62
N MET A 18 -1.06 29.43 2.92
CA MET A 18 -1.12 29.43 1.45
C MET A 18 0.28 29.36 0.81
N LEU A 19 1.28 30.00 1.43
CA LEU A 19 2.67 29.92 0.97
C LEU A 19 3.30 28.56 1.27
N ASP A 20 2.94 27.92 2.38
CA ASP A 20 3.39 26.57 2.75
C ASP A 20 2.82 25.50 1.81
N GLU A 21 1.58 25.66 1.34
CA GLU A 21 1.00 24.81 0.28
C GLU A 21 1.70 24.99 -1.08
N LEU A 22 2.18 26.21 -1.38
CA LEU A 22 2.72 26.54 -2.69
C LEU A 22 4.24 26.33 -2.82
N MET A 23 4.99 26.48 -1.72
CA MET A 23 6.46 26.48 -1.68
C MET A 23 7.06 25.48 -0.69
N GLY A 24 6.21 24.75 0.05
CA GLY A 24 6.61 23.84 1.12
C GLY A 24 7.00 24.55 2.42
N THR A 25 6.82 23.88 3.56
CA THR A 25 7.13 24.38 4.91
C THR A 25 8.63 24.55 5.17
N THR A 26 9.50 24.33 4.18
CA THR A 26 10.96 24.26 4.30
C THR A 26 11.66 25.62 4.24
N ARG A 27 10.92 26.73 4.37
CA ARG A 27 11.47 28.09 4.26
C ARG A 27 12.26 28.57 5.48
N ASP A 28 12.03 27.95 6.64
CA ASP A 28 12.74 28.25 7.87
C ASP A 28 13.89 27.25 8.03
N GLY A 29 15.11 27.68 7.71
CA GLY A 29 16.34 26.88 7.74
C GLY A 29 16.83 26.47 9.14
N ASP A 30 15.97 25.88 9.97
CA ASP A 30 16.29 25.40 11.32
C ASP A 30 15.73 23.99 11.55
N SER A 31 16.29 22.98 10.88
CA SER A 31 15.94 21.56 11.10
C SER A 31 17.11 20.61 10.91
N ASP A 32 18.35 21.09 11.05
CA ASP A 32 19.54 20.29 10.72
C ASP A 32 19.95 19.26 11.79
N LYS A 33 19.18 19.13 12.89
CA LYS A 33 19.50 18.19 13.99
C LYS A 33 18.69 16.88 13.97
N TYR A 34 17.66 16.75 13.12
CA TYR A 34 16.85 15.53 13.01
C TYR A 34 16.43 15.20 11.56
N ARG A 35 17.18 15.68 10.56
CA ARG A 35 16.96 15.27 9.17
C ARG A 35 17.34 13.81 9.01
N VAL A 36 16.32 12.93 9.02
CA VAL A 36 16.45 11.56 8.51
C VAL A 36 17.04 11.66 7.11
N ARG A 37 18.07 10.87 6.82
CA ARG A 37 18.68 10.81 5.48
C ARG A 37 18.06 9.67 4.70
N PHE A 38 18.08 9.74 3.37
CA PHE A 38 17.59 8.64 2.53
C PHE A 38 18.36 7.33 2.77
N ASP A 39 19.60 7.40 3.27
CA ASP A 39 20.44 6.25 3.63
C ASP A 39 19.95 5.50 4.88
N ASP A 40 19.13 6.11 5.74
CA ASP A 40 18.68 5.52 7.01
C ASP A 40 17.89 4.21 6.76
N PRO A 41 18.13 3.15 7.56
CA PRO A 41 17.43 1.86 7.40
C PRO A 41 15.93 1.94 7.65
N ARG A 42 15.43 3.00 8.31
CA ARG A 42 14.00 3.23 8.53
C ARG A 42 13.29 3.77 7.29
N VAL A 43 14.04 4.23 6.29
CA VAL A 43 13.47 4.77 5.04
C VAL A 43 13.21 3.61 4.09
N CYS A 44 12.03 3.62 3.47
CA CYS A 44 11.66 2.58 2.53
C CYS A 44 12.48 2.71 1.24
N LYS A 45 13.44 1.81 1.02
CA LYS A 45 14.27 1.81 -0.21
C LYS A 45 13.42 1.59 -1.46
N SER A 46 12.38 0.75 -1.38
CA SER A 46 11.42 0.55 -2.47
C SER A 46 10.61 1.82 -2.79
N PHE A 47 10.34 2.68 -1.80
CA PHE A 47 9.68 3.96 -2.04
C PHE A 47 10.58 4.95 -2.77
N LEU A 48 11.88 4.99 -2.42
CA LEU A 48 12.87 5.81 -3.14
C LEU A 48 12.95 5.44 -4.63
N LEU A 49 12.63 4.19 -4.98
CA LEU A 49 12.56 3.67 -6.35
C LEU A 49 11.15 3.69 -6.96
N ASN A 50 10.15 4.28 -6.30
CA ASN A 50 8.75 4.30 -6.74
C ASN A 50 8.11 2.92 -6.96
N CYS A 51 8.59 1.90 -6.23
CA CYS A 51 8.11 0.53 -6.36
C CYS A 51 7.57 -0.06 -5.04
N CYS A 52 7.29 0.78 -4.03
CA CYS A 52 6.74 0.27 -2.77
C CYS A 52 5.30 -0.25 -2.97
N PRO A 53 5.01 -1.52 -2.65
CA PRO A 53 3.69 -2.10 -2.82
C PRO A 53 2.62 -1.44 -1.93
N HIS A 54 2.99 -0.93 -0.76
CA HIS A 54 2.07 -0.24 0.15
C HIS A 54 1.56 1.08 -0.44
N ASP A 55 2.41 1.79 -1.18
CA ASP A 55 2.04 3.08 -1.80
C ASP A 55 1.25 2.87 -3.11
N ILE A 56 1.68 1.91 -3.93
CA ILE A 56 1.03 1.60 -5.22
C ILE A 56 -0.38 1.02 -5.02
N LEU A 57 -0.56 0.19 -4.00
CA LEU A 57 -1.84 -0.47 -3.71
C LEU A 57 -2.70 0.30 -2.70
N ALA A 58 -2.24 1.48 -2.26
CA ALA A 58 -3.03 2.34 -1.39
C ALA A 58 -4.40 2.61 -2.01
N SER A 59 -5.46 2.57 -1.21
CA SER A 59 -6.85 2.78 -1.66
C SER A 59 -7.40 1.72 -2.63
N THR A 60 -6.73 0.58 -2.80
CA THR A 60 -7.27 -0.56 -3.57
C THR A 60 -7.97 -1.58 -2.66
N ARG A 61 -8.69 -2.55 -3.24
CA ARG A 61 -9.27 -3.67 -2.46
C ARG A 61 -8.21 -4.56 -1.80
N MET A 62 -6.95 -4.42 -2.19
CA MET A 62 -5.81 -5.15 -1.62
C MET A 62 -4.91 -4.22 -0.79
N ASP A 63 -5.46 -3.13 -0.25
CA ASP A 63 -4.71 -2.20 0.58
C ASP A 63 -4.04 -2.94 1.75
N LEU A 64 -2.74 -2.73 1.88
CA LEU A 64 -1.89 -3.32 2.91
C LEU A 64 -1.83 -2.43 4.16
N GLY A 65 -2.32 -1.20 4.06
CA GLY A 65 -2.19 -0.17 5.07
C GLY A 65 -0.88 0.60 4.96
N ASP A 66 -0.58 1.37 6.01
CA ASP A 66 0.61 2.21 6.09
C ASP A 66 1.90 1.37 6.05
N CYS A 67 2.87 1.83 5.27
CA CYS A 67 4.17 1.15 5.22
C CYS A 67 4.86 1.25 6.60
N PRO A 68 5.50 0.16 7.09
CA PRO A 68 6.27 0.22 8.34
C PRO A 68 7.51 1.13 8.25
N ASN A 69 7.92 1.48 7.03
CA ASN A 69 9.07 2.33 6.73
C ASN A 69 8.62 3.73 6.32
N ILE A 70 9.51 4.71 6.49
CA ILE A 70 9.25 6.11 6.19
C ILE A 70 9.16 6.31 4.67
N HIS A 71 8.04 6.88 4.21
CA HIS A 71 7.82 7.37 2.86
C HIS A 71 7.80 8.91 2.89
N ASP A 72 8.88 9.54 2.42
CA ASP A 72 8.96 11.00 2.32
C ASP A 72 9.45 11.40 0.93
N LEU A 73 8.65 12.24 0.27
CA LEU A 73 8.94 12.75 -1.07
C LEU A 73 10.22 13.59 -1.11
N ALA A 74 10.58 14.26 0.00
CA ALA A 74 11.84 14.99 0.10
C ALA A 74 13.04 14.05 0.02
N LEU A 75 12.99 12.92 0.73
CA LEU A 75 14.05 11.90 0.72
C LEU A 75 14.20 11.24 -0.65
N ARG A 76 13.09 11.07 -1.37
CA ARG A 76 13.11 10.58 -2.75
C ARG A 76 13.82 11.56 -3.68
N ALA A 77 13.50 12.85 -3.59
CA ALA A 77 14.17 13.86 -4.40
C ALA A 77 15.69 13.91 -4.10
N ASP A 78 16.07 13.80 -2.83
CA ASP A 78 17.48 13.74 -2.42
C ASP A 78 18.18 12.49 -2.98
N TYR A 79 17.51 11.32 -2.95
CA TYR A 79 18.02 10.09 -3.53
C TYR A 79 18.16 10.19 -5.06
N GLU A 80 17.17 10.71 -5.78
CA GLU A 80 17.22 10.88 -7.23
C GLU A 80 18.40 11.78 -7.67
N LEU A 81 18.75 12.78 -6.86
CA LEU A 81 19.93 13.61 -7.08
C LEU A 81 21.22 12.84 -6.78
N ALA A 82 21.27 12.11 -5.66
CA ALA A 82 22.44 11.32 -5.27
C ALA A 82 22.72 10.17 -6.24
N ALA A 83 21.68 9.49 -6.73
CA ALA A 83 21.74 8.36 -7.67
C ALA A 83 22.38 8.74 -9.01
N LYS A 84 22.30 10.02 -9.42
CA LYS A 84 23.02 10.52 -10.62
C LYS A 84 24.53 10.49 -10.44
N SER A 85 25.02 10.58 -9.21
CA SER A 85 26.45 10.64 -8.90
C SER A 85 27.04 9.28 -8.57
N LYS A 86 26.23 8.37 -8.01
CA LYS A 86 26.67 7.07 -7.51
C LYS A 86 25.50 6.09 -7.46
N ASP A 87 25.76 4.85 -7.85
CA ASP A 87 24.81 3.75 -7.64
C ASP A 87 24.86 3.24 -6.20
N TYR A 88 23.69 3.18 -5.57
CA TYR A 88 23.50 2.73 -4.18
C TYR A 88 23.03 1.29 -4.06
N PHE A 89 22.72 0.61 -5.18
CA PHE A 89 22.26 -0.78 -5.25
C PHE A 89 20.98 -1.08 -4.44
N TYR A 90 20.13 -0.08 -4.23
CA TYR A 90 18.82 -0.24 -3.56
C TYR A 90 17.81 -1.04 -4.40
N ASP A 91 18.13 -1.29 -5.67
CA ASP A 91 17.36 -2.16 -6.56
C ASP A 91 17.34 -3.61 -6.08
N ILE A 92 18.46 -4.10 -5.50
CA ILE A 92 18.54 -5.46 -4.93
C ILE A 92 17.55 -5.60 -3.77
N ASP A 93 17.61 -4.68 -2.80
CA ASP A 93 16.70 -4.67 -1.64
C ASP A 93 15.23 -4.56 -2.09
N ALA A 94 14.97 -3.72 -3.11
CA ALA A 94 13.64 -3.58 -3.66
C ALA A 94 13.16 -4.85 -4.38
N MET A 95 14.04 -5.56 -5.09
CA MET A 95 13.68 -6.83 -5.73
C MET A 95 13.34 -7.91 -4.71
N GLU A 96 14.10 -8.04 -3.61
CA GLU A 96 13.80 -9.00 -2.55
C GLU A 96 12.46 -8.69 -1.87
N HIS A 97 12.20 -7.41 -1.59
CA HIS A 97 10.92 -6.97 -1.05
C HIS A 97 9.75 -7.25 -2.00
N LEU A 98 9.91 -6.99 -3.30
CA LEU A 98 8.87 -7.29 -4.28
C LEU A 98 8.65 -8.80 -4.46
N GLN A 99 9.72 -9.60 -4.45
CA GLN A 99 9.62 -11.05 -4.61
C GLN A 99 8.89 -11.70 -3.44
N SER A 100 9.18 -11.29 -2.21
CA SER A 100 8.45 -11.75 -1.02
C SER A 100 6.97 -11.37 -1.08
N PHE A 101 6.67 -10.14 -1.53
CA PHE A 101 5.30 -9.70 -1.73
C PHE A 101 4.55 -10.50 -2.80
N ILE A 102 5.17 -10.77 -3.94
CA ILE A 102 4.59 -11.59 -5.02
C ILE A 102 4.29 -13.01 -4.50
N ALA A 103 5.22 -13.62 -3.76
CA ALA A 103 5.02 -14.95 -3.20
C ALA A 103 3.82 -15.00 -2.22
N ASP A 104 3.60 -13.93 -1.46
CA ASP A 104 2.43 -13.79 -0.59
C ASP A 104 1.12 -13.65 -1.37
N CYS A 105 1.12 -12.88 -2.46
CA CYS A 105 0.00 -12.74 -3.38
C CYS A 105 -0.34 -14.05 -4.09
N ASP A 106 0.67 -14.78 -4.55
CA ASP A 106 0.50 -16.10 -5.19
C ASP A 106 -0.10 -17.09 -4.19
N ARG A 107 0.41 -17.13 -2.95
CA ARG A 107 -0.15 -17.99 -1.90
C ARG A 107 -1.62 -17.67 -1.62
N LYS A 108 -1.99 -16.39 -1.50
CA LYS A 108 -3.39 -15.96 -1.32
C LYS A 108 -4.26 -16.38 -2.51
N THR A 109 -3.72 -16.25 -3.72
CA THR A 109 -4.40 -16.64 -4.96
C THR A 109 -4.65 -18.14 -5.01
N GLU A 110 -3.67 -18.96 -4.66
CA GLU A 110 -3.83 -20.42 -4.63
C GLU A 110 -4.84 -20.87 -3.58
N VAL A 111 -4.86 -20.24 -2.40
CA VAL A 111 -5.90 -20.50 -1.38
C VAL A 111 -7.29 -20.15 -1.90
N ALA A 112 -7.44 -19.01 -2.59
CA ALA A 112 -8.71 -18.60 -3.17
C ALA A 112 -9.16 -19.57 -4.27
N LYS A 113 -8.26 -19.98 -5.18
CA LYS A 113 -8.53 -20.98 -6.22
C LYS A 113 -8.95 -22.32 -5.62
N ARG A 114 -8.26 -22.79 -4.59
CA ARG A 114 -8.59 -24.05 -3.91
C ARG A 114 -10.00 -24.01 -3.32
N ARG A 115 -10.34 -22.95 -2.59
CA ARG A 115 -11.70 -22.76 -2.04
C ARG A 115 -12.76 -22.76 -3.13
N LEU A 116 -12.51 -22.06 -4.24
CA LEU A 116 -13.44 -22.04 -5.37
C LEU A 116 -13.65 -23.44 -5.98
N LYS A 117 -12.58 -24.21 -6.10
CA LYS A 117 -12.65 -25.58 -6.62
C LYS A 117 -13.44 -26.50 -5.69
N GLU A 118 -13.19 -26.47 -4.38
CA GLU A 118 -13.91 -27.26 -3.38
C GLU A 118 -15.42 -26.94 -3.42
N THR A 119 -15.80 -25.66 -3.44
CA THR A 119 -17.21 -25.25 -3.57
C THR A 119 -17.85 -25.68 -4.89
N GLN A 120 -17.09 -25.69 -5.99
CA GLN A 120 -17.59 -26.13 -7.29
C GLN A 120 -17.82 -27.64 -7.34
N GLU A 121 -16.93 -28.43 -6.72
CA GLU A 121 -17.06 -29.88 -6.63
C GLU A 121 -18.29 -30.26 -5.80
N GLU A 122 -18.45 -29.68 -4.60
CA GLU A 122 -19.63 -29.86 -3.74
C GLU A 122 -20.95 -29.54 -4.46
N LEU A 123 -21.00 -28.40 -5.16
CA LEU A 123 -22.19 -27.99 -5.90
C LEU A 123 -22.51 -28.95 -7.05
N SER A 124 -21.48 -29.53 -7.70
CA SER A 124 -21.65 -30.49 -8.78
C SER A 124 -22.18 -31.84 -8.28
N GLU A 125 -21.69 -32.30 -7.13
CA GLU A 125 -22.15 -33.53 -6.49
C GLU A 125 -23.62 -33.42 -6.05
N GLU A 126 -23.99 -32.28 -5.44
CA GLU A 126 -25.38 -31.99 -5.11
C GLU A 126 -26.29 -31.94 -6.34
N ALA A 127 -25.82 -31.31 -7.43
CA ALA A 127 -26.57 -31.22 -8.68
C ALA A 127 -26.78 -32.61 -9.30
N ASN A 128 -25.76 -33.46 -9.32
CA ASN A 128 -25.87 -34.84 -9.80
C ASN A 128 -26.83 -35.66 -8.94
N SER A 129 -26.75 -35.57 -7.61
CA SER A 129 -27.67 -36.29 -6.72
C SER A 129 -29.13 -35.86 -6.94
N LYS A 130 -29.39 -34.56 -7.10
CA LYS A 130 -30.73 -34.05 -7.42
C LYS A 130 -31.22 -34.54 -8.79
N ALA A 131 -30.34 -34.58 -9.79
CA ALA A 131 -30.67 -35.09 -11.13
C ALA A 131 -31.01 -36.58 -11.10
N GLU A 132 -30.27 -37.39 -10.34
CA GLU A 132 -30.55 -38.82 -10.13
C GLU A 132 -31.91 -39.03 -9.43
N GLN A 133 -32.22 -38.23 -8.41
CA GLN A 133 -33.53 -38.29 -7.73
C GLN A 133 -34.69 -37.93 -8.68
N ILE A 134 -34.52 -36.91 -9.52
CA ILE A 134 -35.51 -36.53 -10.55
C ILE A 134 -35.70 -37.68 -11.54
N HIS A 135 -34.61 -38.31 -11.99
CA HIS A 135 -34.68 -39.45 -12.90
C HIS A 135 -35.44 -40.63 -12.28
N ALA A 136 -35.12 -41.01 -11.04
CA ALA A 136 -35.78 -42.09 -10.33
C ALA A 136 -37.29 -41.82 -10.12
N LEU A 137 -37.67 -40.58 -9.80
CA LEU A 137 -39.08 -40.19 -9.72
C LEU A 137 -39.77 -40.27 -11.08
N GLY A 138 -39.07 -39.91 -12.17
CA GLY A 138 -39.58 -40.05 -13.54
C GLY A 138 -39.89 -41.50 -13.91
N GLU A 139 -39.02 -42.45 -13.51
CA GLU A 139 -39.25 -43.88 -13.72
C GLU A 139 -40.43 -44.44 -12.90
N GLN A 140 -40.74 -43.88 -11.74
CA GLN A 140 -41.87 -44.31 -10.91
C GLN A 140 -43.23 -43.78 -11.39
N ILE A 141 -43.22 -42.67 -12.14
CA ILE A 141 -44.44 -42.01 -12.64
C ILE A 141 -44.82 -42.53 -14.04
N GLY A 142 -43.85 -42.97 -14.84
CA GLY A 142 -44.05 -43.59 -16.16
C GLY A 142 -44.36 -45.07 -16.11
#